data_AF-A0A842J953-F1
#
_entry.id   AF-A0A842J953-F1
#
_cell.length_a   1.000
_cell.length_b   1.000
_cell.length_c   1.000
_cell.angle_alpha   90.00
_cell.angle_beta   90.00
_cell.angle_gamma   90.00
#
_symmetry.space_group_name_H-M   'P 1'
#
loop_
_entity.id
_entity.type
_entity.pdbx_description
1 polymer ?
#
loop_
_entity_poly.entity_id
_entity_poly.type
_entity_poly.pdbx_seq_one_letter_code
_entity_poly.pdbx_strand_id
1 'polypeptide(L)'
;MAKNNLIGGSIWDEYSQNVQDRMNNPKFMGEITQDEAKARGGKLIVADFGAESCGDAVRLYWLVDEKTDRIMDAKFKSFGCGTAVASSDTMAELCIGKTVDEAVKITNIDVEKAMRDPPDPPAVPPQKMHCSVMAYDVIKAAAAQYKGVDPEHFEDEIIVCECARVSLGTIKEVIRLNDLHTVEEITQYTKAGAFCKSCVRPGGHEKREYYLVDILADTRAEMEREKKQALIDAQAAGKFDDVSFENMTVVGQLKAIESVIDRDIRPMLMMDGGNMEILDLQKDAEGKFDVYIRYMGACSGCASGATGTLYAIENVLQENLSPNIRVLPI
;
A
#
# COMPACT_ATOMS: atom_id res chain seq x y z
N MET A 1 -3.15 4.15 28.57
CA MET A 1 -4.50 3.67 28.92
C MET A 1 -4.82 4.06 30.35
N ALA A 2 -6.07 4.43 30.65
CA ALA A 2 -6.50 4.64 32.03
C ALA A 2 -6.75 3.28 32.69
N LYS A 3 -6.36 3.12 33.97
CA LYS A 3 -6.51 1.87 34.74
C LYS A 3 -7.92 1.27 34.69
N ASN A 4 -8.93 2.13 34.54
CA ASN A 4 -10.34 1.76 34.53
C ASN A 4 -10.81 1.09 33.21
N ASN A 5 -9.96 1.04 32.18
CA ASN A 5 -10.29 0.43 30.88
C ASN A 5 -9.68 -0.97 30.69
N LEU A 6 -9.02 -1.53 31.71
CA LEU A 6 -8.38 -2.85 31.65
C LEU A 6 -9.43 -3.95 31.85
N ILE A 7 -9.51 -4.91 30.93
CA ILE A 7 -10.49 -6.02 30.97
C ILE A 7 -10.20 -6.99 32.13
N GLY A 8 -8.92 -7.19 32.51
CA GLY A 8 -8.48 -8.09 33.58
C GLY A 8 -8.10 -7.42 34.91
N GLY A 9 -8.14 -6.09 34.99
CA GLY A 9 -7.81 -5.34 36.21
C GLY A 9 -6.30 -5.17 36.50
N SER A 10 -5.42 -5.90 35.81
CA SER A 10 -3.96 -5.73 35.85
C SER A 10 -3.42 -5.25 34.50
N ILE A 11 -2.45 -4.31 34.53
CA ILE A 11 -1.77 -3.83 33.32
C ILE A 11 -0.87 -4.92 32.69
N TRP A 12 -0.52 -5.94 33.48
CA TRP A 12 0.34 -7.04 33.06
C TRP A 12 -0.39 -8.04 32.17
N ASP A 13 -1.72 -8.11 32.25
CA ASP A 13 -2.54 -9.02 31.44
C ASP A 13 -2.53 -8.64 29.95
N GLU A 14 -2.07 -7.43 29.61
CA GLU A 14 -1.92 -6.96 28.23
C GLU A 14 -0.54 -7.27 27.63
N TYR A 15 0.35 -7.90 28.41
CA TYR A 15 1.66 -8.35 27.94
C TYR A 15 1.71 -9.87 27.92
N SER A 16 2.27 -10.43 26.85
CA SER A 16 2.57 -11.86 26.80
C SER A 16 3.52 -12.27 27.94
N GLN A 17 3.37 -13.51 28.42
CA GLN A 17 4.25 -14.07 29.45
C GLN A 17 5.72 -14.01 29.04
N ASN A 18 6.03 -14.28 27.77
CA ASN A 18 7.39 -14.19 27.22
C ASN A 18 7.98 -12.78 27.36
N VAL A 19 7.15 -11.74 27.17
CA VAL A 19 7.59 -10.35 27.38
C VAL A 19 7.93 -10.12 28.85
N GLN A 20 7.05 -10.54 29.76
CA GLN A 20 7.25 -10.39 31.20
C GLN A 20 8.50 -11.15 31.68
N ASP A 21 8.74 -12.36 31.17
CA ASP A 21 9.89 -13.17 31.53
C ASP A 21 11.20 -12.52 31.09
N ARG A 22 11.25 -11.99 29.86
CA ARG A 22 12.43 -11.27 29.35
C ARG A 22 12.63 -9.90 30.00
N MET A 23 11.56 -9.24 30.42
CA MET A 23 11.63 -8.02 31.23
C MET A 23 12.35 -8.30 32.55
N ASN A 24 12.01 -9.40 33.22
CA ASN A 24 12.51 -9.74 34.55
C ASN A 24 13.87 -10.45 34.51
N ASN A 25 14.11 -11.27 33.49
CA ASN A 25 15.29 -12.13 33.38
C ASN A 25 15.84 -12.15 31.94
N PRO A 26 16.37 -11.02 31.43
CA PRO A 26 16.96 -10.99 30.10
C PRO A 26 18.20 -11.88 30.03
N LYS A 27 18.28 -12.73 29.00
CA LYS A 27 19.35 -13.73 28.82
C LYS A 27 20.59 -13.13 28.14
N PHE A 28 20.40 -12.12 27.31
CA PHE A 28 21.44 -11.54 26.45
C PHE A 28 21.91 -10.16 26.93
N MET A 29 21.46 -9.71 28.11
CA MET A 29 21.93 -8.45 28.69
C MET A 29 23.40 -8.55 29.11
N GLY A 30 24.21 -7.57 28.74
CA GLY A 30 25.63 -7.53 29.02
C GLY A 30 26.43 -6.76 27.97
N GLU A 31 27.74 -6.99 27.94
CA GLU A 31 28.64 -6.45 26.93
C GLU A 31 29.58 -7.54 26.42
N ILE A 32 30.18 -7.29 25.27
CA ILE A 32 31.31 -8.07 24.75
C ILE A 32 32.49 -7.12 24.69
N THR A 33 33.59 -7.47 25.33
CA THR A 33 34.82 -6.67 25.33
C THR A 33 35.66 -6.96 24.10
N GLN A 34 36.56 -6.03 23.74
CA GLN A 34 37.50 -6.24 22.63
C GLN A 34 38.42 -7.44 22.87
N ASP A 35 38.81 -7.71 24.12
CA ASP A 35 39.67 -8.84 24.46
C ASP A 35 38.95 -10.18 24.33
N GLU A 36 37.68 -10.26 24.75
CA GLU A 36 36.84 -11.44 24.53
C GLU A 36 36.61 -11.70 23.04
N ALA A 37 36.38 -10.65 22.26
CA ALA A 37 36.20 -10.77 20.81
C ALA A 37 37.44 -11.34 20.12
N LYS A 38 38.62 -10.80 20.46
CA LYS A 38 39.91 -11.31 19.98
C LYS A 38 40.15 -12.76 20.40
N ALA A 39 39.88 -13.10 21.66
CA ALA A 39 40.05 -14.45 22.18
C ALA A 39 39.15 -15.47 21.46
N ARG A 40 37.97 -15.05 21.02
CA ARG A 40 37.01 -15.85 20.25
C ARG A 40 37.22 -15.77 18.74
N GLY A 41 38.20 -15.02 18.27
CA GLY A 41 38.53 -14.88 16.85
C GLY A 41 37.45 -14.18 16.02
N GLY A 42 36.63 -13.31 16.64
CA GLY A 42 35.59 -12.57 15.95
C GLY A 42 35.81 -11.06 15.99
N LYS A 43 35.18 -10.34 15.07
CA LYS A 43 35.14 -8.88 15.02
C LYS A 43 34.03 -8.37 15.95
N LEU A 44 34.39 -7.50 16.88
CA LEU A 44 33.42 -6.81 17.73
C LEU A 44 32.81 -5.62 16.99
N ILE A 45 31.49 -5.57 16.95
CA ILE A 45 30.70 -4.42 16.49
C ILE A 45 29.89 -3.89 17.67
N VAL A 46 29.91 -2.57 17.86
CA VAL A 46 29.19 -1.90 18.95
C VAL A 46 28.37 -0.76 18.36
N ALA A 47 27.05 -0.94 18.32
CA ALA A 47 26.12 0.03 17.76
C ALA A 47 25.20 0.58 18.83
N ASP A 48 24.95 1.88 18.76
CA ASP A 48 24.03 2.60 19.65
C ASP A 48 22.85 3.12 18.84
N PHE A 49 21.65 3.04 19.41
CA PHE A 49 20.45 3.68 18.89
C PHE A 49 19.60 4.23 20.02
N GLY A 50 18.96 5.37 19.80
CA GLY A 50 18.08 6.00 20.78
C GLY A 50 16.87 6.65 20.11
N ALA A 51 15.69 6.44 20.69
CA ALA A 51 14.44 7.02 20.22
C ALA A 51 14.14 8.30 21.02
N GLU A 52 14.29 9.47 20.38
CA GLU A 52 14.04 10.77 21.04
C GLU A 52 12.60 10.92 21.55
N SER A 53 11.63 10.26 20.91
CA SER A 53 10.21 10.37 21.25
C SER A 53 9.85 9.80 22.62
N CYS A 54 10.57 8.78 23.09
CA CYS A 54 10.33 8.13 24.39
C CYS A 54 11.53 8.15 25.34
N GLY A 55 12.72 8.53 24.85
CA GLY A 55 13.96 8.58 25.63
C GLY A 55 14.61 7.21 25.87
N ASP A 56 14.09 6.14 25.25
CA ASP A 56 14.68 4.81 25.33
C ASP A 56 15.90 4.71 24.39
N ALA A 57 16.95 4.01 24.83
CA ALA A 57 18.18 3.76 24.10
C ALA A 57 18.66 2.31 24.25
N VAL A 58 19.36 1.80 23.23
CA VAL A 58 19.94 0.46 23.22
C VAL A 58 21.35 0.51 22.63
N ARG A 59 22.25 -0.22 23.27
CA ARG A 59 23.58 -0.56 22.76
C ARG A 59 23.63 -2.04 22.43
N LEU A 60 23.86 -2.38 21.18
CA LEU A 60 24.03 -3.74 20.69
C LEU A 60 25.52 -4.07 20.52
N TYR A 61 25.90 -5.27 20.95
CA TYR A 61 27.22 -5.84 20.75
C TYR A 61 27.07 -7.09 19.89
N TRP A 62 27.72 -7.11 18.73
CA TRP A 62 27.85 -8.33 17.93
C TRP A 62 29.29 -8.82 17.92
N LEU A 63 29.43 -10.12 18.02
CA LEU A 63 30.66 -10.81 17.68
C LEU A 63 30.48 -11.52 16.34
N VAL A 64 31.13 -11.03 15.29
CA VAL A 64 30.96 -11.52 13.92
C VAL A 64 32.18 -12.32 13.48
N ASP A 65 31.97 -13.49 12.87
CA ASP A 65 33.00 -14.22 12.15
C ASP A 65 33.20 -13.61 10.75
N GLU A 66 34.33 -12.95 10.54
CA GLU A 66 34.65 -12.27 9.27
C GLU A 66 34.79 -13.22 8.07
N LYS A 67 34.94 -14.53 8.30
CA LYS A 67 35.05 -15.50 7.19
C LYS A 67 33.70 -15.92 6.63
N THR A 68 32.67 -15.90 7.47
CA THR A 68 31.34 -16.42 7.16
C THR A 68 30.25 -15.36 7.24
N ASP A 69 30.61 -14.14 7.66
CA ASP A 69 29.71 -13.03 7.99
C ASP A 69 28.65 -13.40 9.04
N ARG A 70 28.88 -14.44 9.84
CA ARG A 70 27.92 -14.94 10.84
C ARG A 70 28.10 -14.27 12.20
N ILE A 71 26.98 -13.89 12.80
CA ILE A 71 26.90 -13.38 14.16
C ILE A 71 27.02 -14.57 15.11
N MET A 72 28.19 -14.72 15.73
CA MET A 72 28.50 -15.80 16.67
C MET A 72 27.89 -15.56 18.05
N ASP A 73 27.73 -14.31 18.44
CA ASP A 73 27.14 -13.90 19.72
C ASP A 73 26.57 -12.50 19.61
N ALA A 74 25.54 -12.23 20.40
CA ALA A 74 24.92 -10.93 20.52
C ALA A 74 24.62 -10.63 21.99
N LYS A 75 25.03 -9.46 22.45
CA LYS A 75 24.70 -8.92 23.77
C LYS A 75 24.12 -7.53 23.63
N PHE A 76 23.44 -7.04 24.67
CA PHE A 76 22.92 -5.69 24.67
C PHE A 76 22.99 -5.03 26.04
N LYS A 77 23.04 -3.69 26.04
CA LYS A 77 22.61 -2.86 27.16
C LYS A 77 21.43 -2.03 26.69
N SER A 78 20.42 -1.87 27.53
CA SER A 78 19.25 -1.04 27.22
C SER A 78 18.98 -0.09 28.38
N PHE A 79 18.68 1.15 28.03
CA PHE A 79 18.13 2.15 28.93
C PHE A 79 16.72 2.45 28.44
N GLY A 80 15.70 2.13 29.23
CA GLY A 80 14.34 2.38 28.81
C GLY A 80 13.32 1.60 29.62
N CYS A 81 12.10 1.51 29.09
CA CYS A 81 11.06 0.74 29.74
C CYS A 81 11.30 -0.79 29.64
N GLY A 82 10.62 -1.58 30.48
CA GLY A 82 10.76 -3.05 30.45
C GLY A 82 10.51 -3.64 29.05
N THR A 83 9.61 -3.05 28.26
CA THR A 83 9.35 -3.51 26.89
C THR A 83 10.55 -3.31 25.97
N ALA A 84 11.35 -2.26 26.18
CA ALA A 84 12.60 -2.05 25.45
C ALA A 84 13.64 -3.10 25.83
N VAL A 85 13.70 -3.49 27.11
CA VAL A 85 14.57 -4.60 27.58
C VAL A 85 14.17 -5.92 26.94
N ALA A 86 12.88 -6.27 26.98
CA ALA A 86 12.38 -7.52 26.39
C ALA A 86 12.56 -7.57 24.86
N SER A 87 12.32 -6.45 24.18
CA SER A 87 12.52 -6.34 22.72
C SER A 87 14.00 -6.48 22.37
N SER A 88 14.90 -5.85 23.13
CA SER A 88 16.35 -5.94 22.92
C SER A 88 16.91 -7.33 23.20
N ASP A 89 16.39 -8.02 24.22
CA ASP A 89 16.76 -9.40 24.54
C ASP A 89 16.35 -10.36 23.41
N THR A 90 15.12 -10.23 22.91
CA THR A 90 14.61 -11.02 21.79
C THR A 90 15.38 -10.72 20.50
N MET A 91 15.67 -9.45 20.24
CA MET A 91 16.49 -9.01 19.11
C MET A 91 17.86 -9.69 19.12
N ALA A 92 18.57 -9.67 20.27
CA ALA A 92 19.87 -10.30 20.39
C ALA A 92 19.79 -11.80 20.08
N GLU A 93 18.78 -12.50 20.63
CA GLU A 93 18.55 -13.92 20.33
C GLU A 93 18.33 -14.19 18.85
N LEU A 94 17.48 -13.39 18.18
CA LEU A 94 17.17 -13.57 16.77
C LEU A 94 18.37 -13.33 15.85
N CYS A 95 19.33 -12.50 16.27
CA CYS A 95 20.54 -12.22 15.50
C CYS A 95 21.54 -13.39 15.53
N ILE A 96 21.61 -14.14 16.63
CA ILE A 96 22.64 -15.17 16.83
C ILE A 96 22.49 -16.29 15.79
N GLY A 97 23.59 -16.64 15.14
CA GLY A 97 23.67 -17.67 14.11
C GLY A 97 23.32 -17.21 12.70
N LYS A 98 22.70 -16.03 12.54
CA LYS A 98 22.42 -15.43 11.23
C LYS A 98 23.67 -14.77 10.65
N THR A 99 23.72 -14.68 9.33
CA THR A 99 24.64 -13.77 8.65
C THR A 99 24.21 -12.31 8.86
N VAL A 100 25.12 -11.35 8.71
CA VAL A 100 24.79 -9.92 8.81
C VAL A 100 23.68 -9.53 7.82
N ASP A 101 23.68 -10.08 6.61
CA ASP A 101 22.63 -9.85 5.61
C ASP A 101 21.27 -10.44 5.97
N GLU A 102 21.24 -11.57 6.66
CA GLU A 102 20.00 -12.14 7.20
C GLU A 102 19.52 -11.36 8.41
N ALA A 103 20.43 -10.83 9.24
CA ALA A 103 20.08 -10.06 10.42
C ALA A 103 19.41 -8.72 10.07
N VAL A 104 19.90 -8.01 9.05
CA VAL A 104 19.29 -6.74 8.55
C VAL A 104 17.83 -6.91 8.14
N LYS A 105 17.41 -8.12 7.78
CA LYS A 105 16.03 -8.44 7.39
C LYS A 105 15.09 -8.67 8.58
N ILE A 106 15.61 -8.77 9.80
CA ILE A 106 14.79 -8.91 11.01
C ILE A 106 14.02 -7.62 11.22
N THR A 107 12.69 -7.66 11.13
CA THR A 107 11.84 -6.49 11.33
C THR A 107 11.41 -6.35 12.80
N ASN A 108 10.87 -5.19 13.15
CA ASN A 108 10.18 -4.97 14.42
C ASN A 108 9.02 -5.96 14.64
N ILE A 109 8.34 -6.37 13.56
CA ILE A 109 7.25 -7.34 13.59
C ILE A 109 7.79 -8.74 13.90
N ASP A 110 8.97 -9.11 13.41
CA ASP A 110 9.58 -10.40 13.73
C ASP A 110 9.96 -10.48 15.21
N VAL A 111 10.51 -9.40 15.76
CA VAL A 111 10.81 -9.27 17.20
C VAL A 111 9.52 -9.38 18.02
N GLU A 112 8.46 -8.66 17.64
CA GLU A 112 7.18 -8.71 18.34
C GLU A 112 6.56 -10.11 18.31
N LYS A 113 6.52 -10.75 17.13
CA LYS A 113 6.01 -12.12 16.96
C LYS A 113 6.78 -13.14 17.80
N ALA A 114 8.11 -13.00 17.88
CA ALA A 114 8.96 -13.88 18.68
C ALA A 114 8.70 -13.77 20.19
N MET A 115 8.03 -12.69 20.63
CA MET A 115 7.62 -12.50 22.03
C MET A 115 6.16 -12.89 22.30
N ARG A 116 5.39 -13.35 21.31
CA ARG A 116 3.98 -13.72 21.53
C ARG A 116 3.85 -15.04 22.28
N ASP A 117 2.83 -15.09 23.13
CA ASP A 117 2.32 -16.28 23.81
C ASP A 117 0.97 -15.90 24.45
N PRO A 118 -0.17 -16.42 23.96
CA PRO A 118 -0.35 -17.28 22.78
C PRO A 118 -0.13 -16.55 21.43
N PRO A 119 -0.15 -17.23 20.26
CA PRO A 119 0.26 -16.64 18.97
C PRO A 119 -0.60 -15.48 18.43
N ASP A 120 -1.88 -15.44 18.81
CA ASP A 120 -2.86 -14.50 18.24
C ASP A 120 -2.79 -13.08 18.80
N PRO A 121 -2.93 -12.84 20.13
CA PRO A 121 -2.84 -11.48 20.63
C PRO A 121 -1.42 -10.92 20.44
N PRO A 122 -1.28 -9.62 20.14
CA PRO A 122 0.02 -8.97 20.16
C PRO A 122 0.75 -9.19 21.49
N ALA A 123 2.08 -9.35 21.45
CA ALA A 123 2.90 -9.59 22.62
C ALA A 123 2.92 -8.41 23.59
N VAL A 124 2.70 -7.20 23.07
CA VAL A 124 2.74 -5.94 23.79
C VAL A 124 1.54 -5.08 23.45
N PRO A 125 1.10 -4.18 24.35
CA PRO A 125 0.07 -3.21 24.04
C PRO A 125 0.44 -2.32 22.84
N PRO A 126 -0.54 -1.85 22.04
CA PRO A 126 -0.27 -1.08 20.82
C PRO A 126 0.65 0.14 21.02
N GLN A 127 0.59 0.80 22.19
CA GLN A 127 1.40 1.98 22.49
C GLN A 127 2.89 1.65 22.70
N LYS A 128 3.22 0.38 22.97
CA LYS A 128 4.58 -0.10 23.26
C LYS A 128 5.26 -0.80 22.08
N MET A 129 4.59 -0.89 20.93
CA MET A 129 5.14 -1.46 19.69
C MET A 129 6.41 -0.74 19.20
N HIS A 130 6.58 0.55 19.51
CA HIS A 130 7.78 1.31 19.13
C HIS A 130 9.07 0.74 19.76
N CYS A 131 8.99 0.02 20.89
CA CYS A 131 10.16 -0.62 21.50
C CYS A 131 10.75 -1.72 20.61
N SER A 132 9.93 -2.37 19.77
CA SER A 132 10.41 -3.34 18.78
C SER A 132 11.01 -2.67 17.54
N VAL A 133 10.71 -1.39 17.30
CA VAL A 133 11.31 -0.59 16.22
C VAL A 133 12.78 -0.28 16.52
N MET A 134 13.10 0.06 17.77
CA MET A 134 14.49 0.28 18.19
C MET A 134 15.40 -0.93 17.92
N ALA A 135 14.86 -2.14 18.04
CA ALA A 135 15.59 -3.37 17.74
C ALA A 135 16.01 -3.45 16.27
N TYR A 136 15.13 -3.05 15.35
CA TYR A 136 15.43 -3.00 13.92
C TYR A 136 16.53 -1.98 13.61
N ASP A 137 16.44 -0.79 14.21
CA ASP A 137 17.36 0.33 13.91
C ASP A 137 18.79 0.04 14.39
N VAL A 138 18.93 -0.53 15.58
CA VAL A 138 20.25 -0.86 16.10
C VAL A 138 20.90 -2.03 15.34
N ILE A 139 20.11 -2.98 14.82
CA ILE A 139 20.61 -4.05 13.93
C ILE A 139 21.20 -3.44 12.66
N LYS A 140 20.50 -2.47 12.04
CA LYS A 140 21.00 -1.78 10.85
C LYS A 140 22.26 -0.99 11.13
N ALA A 141 22.29 -0.25 12.23
CA ALA A 141 23.49 0.48 12.63
C ALA A 141 24.68 -0.47 12.82
N ALA A 142 24.48 -1.64 13.44
CA ALA A 142 25.52 -2.66 13.59
C ALA A 142 25.96 -3.24 12.23
N ALA A 143 25.03 -3.57 11.35
CA ALA A 143 25.33 -4.08 10.02
C ALA A 143 26.09 -3.06 9.15
N ALA A 144 25.69 -1.79 9.20
CA ALA A 144 26.35 -0.68 8.52
C ALA A 144 27.80 -0.53 8.97
N GLN A 145 28.03 -0.53 10.28
CA GLN A 145 29.38 -0.52 10.86
C GLN A 145 30.22 -1.72 10.43
N TYR A 146 29.63 -2.92 10.38
CA TYR A 146 30.33 -4.12 9.95
C TYR A 146 30.75 -4.05 8.48
N LYS A 147 29.82 -3.62 7.62
CA LYS A 147 29.99 -3.55 6.16
C LYS A 147 30.75 -2.31 5.67
N GLY A 148 30.92 -1.29 6.53
CA GLY A 148 31.52 -0.02 6.15
C GLY A 148 30.66 0.78 5.16
N VAL A 149 29.34 0.67 5.29
CA VAL A 149 28.37 1.43 4.50
C VAL A 149 27.58 2.37 5.41
N ASP A 150 26.92 3.37 4.81
CA ASP A 150 25.98 4.21 5.55
C ASP A 150 24.73 3.38 5.96
N PRO A 151 24.20 3.51 7.18
CA PRO A 151 22.94 2.87 7.57
C PRO A 151 21.77 3.18 6.63
N GLU A 152 21.75 4.36 6.00
CA GLU A 152 20.76 4.77 5.02
C GLU A 152 20.81 3.91 3.75
N HIS A 153 21.92 3.20 3.50
CA HIS A 153 22.02 2.23 2.40
C HIS A 153 21.09 1.01 2.59
N PHE A 154 20.53 0.83 3.79
CA PHE A 154 19.47 -0.13 4.08
C PHE A 154 18.08 0.52 4.16
N GLU A 155 17.97 1.82 3.86
CA GLU A 155 16.75 2.64 3.94
C GLU A 155 16.55 3.45 2.67
N ASP A 156 16.21 2.78 1.58
CA ASP A 156 15.92 3.46 0.30
C ASP A 156 14.56 4.20 0.30
N GLU A 157 13.81 4.22 1.41
CA GLU A 157 12.43 4.71 1.41
C GLU A 157 12.07 5.57 2.64
N ILE A 158 11.45 6.73 2.39
CA ILE A 158 10.95 7.67 3.42
C ILE A 158 9.97 6.93 4.35
N ILE A 159 10.28 6.81 5.65
CA ILE A 159 9.41 6.15 6.63
C ILE A 159 8.25 7.06 7.03
N VAL A 160 7.01 6.60 6.79
CA VAL A 160 5.79 7.33 7.15
C VAL A 160 5.24 6.86 8.50
N CYS A 161 5.29 5.55 8.75
CA CYS A 161 4.84 4.96 10.01
C CYS A 161 6.01 4.28 10.73
N GLU A 162 6.54 4.91 11.78
CA GLU A 162 7.62 4.31 12.57
C GLU A 162 7.19 3.02 13.27
N CYS A 163 5.99 3.00 13.86
CA CYS A 163 5.53 1.84 14.64
C CYS A 163 5.45 0.54 13.82
N ALA A 164 5.10 0.66 12.54
CA ALA A 164 5.01 -0.47 11.62
C ALA A 164 6.19 -0.53 10.64
N ARG A 165 7.14 0.41 10.75
CA ARG A 165 8.23 0.68 9.80
C ARG A 165 7.77 0.59 8.34
N VAL A 166 6.68 1.29 8.03
CA VAL A 166 6.11 1.34 6.68
C VAL A 166 6.54 2.65 6.01
N SER A 167 7.11 2.50 4.82
CA SER A 167 7.56 3.63 4.01
C SER A 167 6.44 4.25 3.16
N LEU A 168 6.72 5.45 2.66
CA LEU A 168 5.89 6.13 1.68
C LEU A 168 5.75 5.31 0.40
N GLY A 169 6.85 4.71 -0.07
CA GLY A 169 6.88 3.84 -1.25
C GLY A 169 5.93 2.66 -1.11
N THR A 170 6.06 1.91 -0.01
CA THR A 170 5.20 0.77 0.31
C THR A 170 3.72 1.17 0.39
N ILE A 171 3.39 2.30 1.05
CA ILE A 171 2.01 2.78 1.14
C ILE A 171 1.45 3.08 -0.25
N LYS A 172 2.19 3.84 -1.06
CA LYS A 172 1.78 4.19 -2.42
C LYS A 172 1.58 2.94 -3.28
N GLU A 173 2.51 2.00 -3.23
CA GLU A 173 2.45 0.74 -3.98
C GLU A 173 1.20 -0.06 -3.58
N VAL A 174 0.95 -0.26 -2.28
CA VAL A 174 -0.19 -1.04 -1.78
C VAL A 174 -1.52 -0.38 -2.14
N ILE A 175 -1.62 0.95 -2.08
CA ILE A 175 -2.81 1.69 -2.55
C ILE A 175 -3.08 1.37 -4.02
N ARG A 176 -2.03 1.40 -4.86
CA ARG A 176 -2.15 1.20 -6.30
C ARG A 176 -2.47 -0.24 -6.67
N LEU A 177 -1.76 -1.21 -6.07
CA LEU A 177 -1.94 -2.64 -6.34
C LEU A 177 -3.33 -3.15 -5.96
N ASN A 178 -3.92 -2.59 -4.90
CA ASN A 178 -5.18 -3.09 -4.33
C ASN A 178 -6.35 -2.10 -4.52
N ASP A 179 -6.15 -1.00 -5.24
CA ASP A 179 -7.14 0.07 -5.45
C ASP A 179 -7.76 0.55 -4.12
N LEU A 180 -6.95 0.87 -3.12
CA LEU A 180 -7.45 1.23 -1.78
C LEU A 180 -8.09 2.63 -1.76
N HIS A 181 -9.18 2.81 -1.00
CA HIS A 181 -9.95 4.06 -0.93
C HIS A 181 -10.01 4.68 0.46
N THR A 182 -9.56 3.96 1.49
CA THR A 182 -9.64 4.39 2.90
C THR A 182 -8.34 4.15 3.65
N VAL A 183 -8.12 4.92 4.72
CA VAL A 183 -6.94 4.73 5.58
C VAL A 183 -7.04 3.42 6.37
N GLU A 184 -8.25 2.98 6.68
CA GLU A 184 -8.53 1.69 7.31
C GLU A 184 -8.02 0.54 6.45
N GLU A 185 -8.25 0.59 5.13
CA GLU A 185 -7.70 -0.40 4.20
C GLU A 185 -6.18 -0.37 4.17
N ILE A 186 -5.57 0.82 4.07
CA ILE A 186 -4.10 0.94 4.15
C ILE A 186 -3.58 0.28 5.44
N THR A 187 -4.25 0.54 6.55
CA THR A 187 -3.92 -0.05 7.86
C THR A 187 -4.05 -1.57 7.85
N GLN A 188 -5.07 -2.13 7.21
CA GLN A 188 -5.25 -3.58 7.13
C GLN A 188 -4.12 -4.28 6.38
N TYR A 189 -3.69 -3.71 5.24
CA TYR A 189 -2.64 -4.28 4.40
C TYR A 189 -1.23 -4.03 4.95
N THR A 190 -0.93 -2.81 5.38
CA THR A 190 0.44 -2.40 5.76
C THR A 190 0.70 -2.41 7.26
N LYS A 191 -0.35 -2.43 8.08
CA LYS A 191 -0.32 -2.14 9.53
C LYS A 191 0.11 -0.71 9.89
N ALA A 192 0.36 0.16 8.91
CA ALA A 192 0.58 1.58 9.16
C ALA A 192 -0.65 2.17 9.86
N GLY A 193 -0.45 2.93 10.94
CA GLY A 193 -1.55 3.54 11.68
C GLY A 193 -2.32 2.59 12.62
N ALA A 194 -2.03 1.29 12.64
CA ALA A 194 -2.73 0.32 13.51
C ALA A 194 -2.44 0.55 15.00
N PHE A 195 -1.30 1.15 15.32
CA PHE A 195 -0.75 1.20 16.68
C PHE A 195 -0.93 2.58 17.35
N CYS A 196 0.03 3.50 17.18
CA CYS A 196 0.00 4.83 17.82
C CYS A 196 -0.92 5.85 17.12
N LYS A 197 -1.34 5.56 15.89
CA LYS A 197 -2.13 6.44 15.00
C LYS A 197 -1.49 7.79 14.65
N SER A 198 -0.23 8.04 15.01
CA SER A 198 0.48 9.30 14.68
C SER A 198 0.53 9.61 13.18
N CYS A 199 0.74 8.58 12.36
CA CYS A 199 0.80 8.73 10.91
C CYS A 199 -0.58 8.83 10.23
N VAL A 200 -1.70 8.63 10.94
CA VAL A 200 -3.03 8.59 10.30
C VAL A 200 -3.44 9.98 9.83
N ARG A 201 -3.37 10.98 10.73
CA ARG A 201 -3.75 12.38 10.51
C ARG A 201 -3.13 13.28 11.58
N PRO A 202 -3.09 14.62 11.38
CA PRO A 202 -2.63 15.54 12.42
C PRO A 202 -3.36 15.35 13.76
N GLY A 203 -2.63 15.49 14.86
CA GLY A 203 -3.17 15.36 16.23
C GLY A 203 -3.06 13.95 16.85
N GLY A 204 -2.25 13.07 16.27
CA GLY A 204 -1.86 11.80 16.90
C GLY A 204 -0.84 11.95 18.04
N HIS A 205 -0.23 10.83 18.46
CA HIS A 205 0.69 10.83 19.61
C HIS A 205 1.92 11.73 19.41
N GLU A 206 2.39 11.84 18.17
CA GLU A 206 3.42 12.80 17.77
C GLU A 206 3.10 13.43 16.41
N LYS A 207 3.78 14.53 16.09
CA LYS A 207 3.66 15.19 14.79
C LYS A 207 4.42 14.40 13.73
N ARG A 208 3.82 14.27 12.53
CA ARG A 208 4.44 13.64 11.36
C ARG A 208 4.52 14.62 10.19
N GLU A 209 5.49 14.36 9.30
CA GLU A 209 5.66 15.10 8.04
C GLU A 209 4.62 14.66 7.01
N TYR A 210 4.40 13.34 6.91
CA TYR A 210 3.41 12.72 6.03
C TYR A 210 2.30 12.05 6.84
N TYR A 211 1.07 12.16 6.37
CA TYR A 211 -0.07 11.46 6.93
C TYR A 211 -0.74 10.54 5.92
N LEU A 212 -1.26 9.40 6.37
CA LEU A 212 -1.94 8.42 5.55
C LEU A 212 -3.14 9.02 4.80
N VAL A 213 -3.88 9.95 5.43
CA VAL A 213 -4.98 10.66 4.77
C VAL A 213 -4.52 11.45 3.54
N ASP A 214 -3.37 12.12 3.64
CA ASP A 214 -2.82 12.96 2.58
C ASP A 214 -2.21 12.07 1.48
N ILE A 215 -1.41 11.06 1.86
CA ILE A 215 -0.81 10.11 0.92
C ILE A 215 -1.89 9.39 0.11
N LEU A 216 -2.97 8.96 0.76
CA LEU A 216 -4.10 8.31 0.08
C LEU A 216 -4.74 9.25 -0.93
N ALA A 217 -5.08 10.48 -0.52
CA ALA A 217 -5.69 11.47 -1.40
C ALA A 217 -4.80 11.78 -2.62
N ASP A 218 -3.51 12.01 -2.39
CA ASP A 218 -2.54 12.34 -3.43
C ASP A 218 -2.34 11.17 -4.41
N THR A 219 -2.14 9.96 -3.88
CA THR A 219 -1.93 8.75 -4.70
C THR A 219 -3.16 8.44 -5.55
N ARG A 220 -4.36 8.57 -4.99
CA ARG A 220 -5.62 8.42 -5.74
C ARG A 220 -5.76 9.46 -6.84
N ALA A 221 -5.43 10.72 -6.53
CA ALA A 221 -5.47 11.79 -7.52
C ALA A 221 -4.44 11.55 -8.65
N GLU A 222 -3.26 11.01 -8.35
CA GLU A 222 -2.28 10.55 -9.33
C GLU A 222 -2.86 9.43 -10.22
N MET A 223 -3.40 8.36 -9.62
CA MET A 223 -4.01 7.24 -10.35
C MET A 223 -5.14 7.68 -11.29
N GLU A 224 -6.02 8.58 -10.84
CA GLU A 224 -7.11 9.10 -11.67
C GLU A 224 -6.61 9.97 -12.84
N ARG A 225 -5.54 10.76 -12.64
CA ARG A 225 -4.90 11.51 -13.72
C ARG A 225 -4.28 10.59 -14.75
N GLU A 226 -3.56 9.55 -14.31
CA GLU A 226 -2.95 8.56 -15.19
C GLU A 226 -4.00 7.77 -15.98
N LYS A 227 -5.10 7.37 -15.34
CA LYS A 227 -6.23 6.70 -16.01
C LYS A 227 -6.85 7.60 -17.08
N LYS A 228 -7.07 8.88 -16.78
CA LYS A 228 -7.57 9.86 -17.77
C LYS A 228 -6.60 10.05 -18.93
N GLN A 229 -5.30 10.17 -18.63
CA GLN A 229 -4.28 10.32 -19.66
C GLN A 229 -4.20 9.09 -20.56
N ALA A 230 -4.22 7.87 -19.99
CA ALA A 230 -4.24 6.63 -20.76
C ALA A 230 -5.47 6.53 -21.69
N LEU A 231 -6.64 6.99 -21.23
CA LEU A 231 -7.84 7.06 -22.06
C LEU A 231 -7.69 8.06 -23.23
N ILE A 232 -7.07 9.23 -22.98
CA ILE A 232 -6.79 10.23 -24.02
C ILE A 232 -5.78 9.68 -25.04
N ASP A 233 -4.72 9.02 -24.57
CA ASP A 233 -3.67 8.46 -25.41
C ASP A 233 -4.20 7.30 -26.28
N ALA A 234 -5.05 6.44 -25.71
CA ALA A 234 -5.74 5.38 -26.46
C ALA A 234 -6.66 5.96 -27.57
N GLN A 235 -7.35 7.07 -27.28
CA GLN A 235 -8.18 7.80 -28.26
C GLN A 235 -7.33 8.46 -29.36
N ALA A 236 -6.18 9.02 -29.01
CA ALA A 236 -5.26 9.64 -29.98
C ALA A 236 -4.62 8.58 -30.90
N ALA A 237 -4.41 7.36 -30.41
CA ALA A 237 -3.84 6.25 -31.18
C ALA A 237 -4.86 5.53 -32.09
N GLY A 238 -6.14 5.90 -32.07
CA GLY A 238 -7.17 5.34 -32.96
C GLY A 238 -7.55 3.89 -32.67
N LYS A 239 -7.21 3.35 -31.48
CA LYS A 239 -7.57 2.00 -31.05
C LYS A 239 -8.87 2.02 -30.25
N PHE A 240 -10.00 2.10 -30.96
CA PHE A 240 -11.33 2.08 -30.34
C PHE A 240 -11.79 0.68 -29.94
N ASP A 241 -11.14 -0.37 -30.44
CA ASP A 241 -11.56 -1.77 -30.25
C ASP A 241 -11.26 -2.33 -28.84
N ASP A 242 -10.33 -1.72 -28.10
CA ASP A 242 -9.83 -2.26 -26.81
C ASP A 242 -10.50 -1.63 -25.57
N VAL A 243 -11.39 -0.64 -25.74
CA VAL A 243 -12.05 0.07 -24.63
C VAL A 243 -13.55 -0.16 -24.70
N SER A 244 -14.18 -0.63 -23.62
CA SER A 244 -15.63 -0.85 -23.62
C SER A 244 -16.38 0.48 -23.79
N PHE A 245 -17.50 0.45 -24.53
CA PHE A 245 -18.27 1.63 -24.89
C PHE A 245 -18.69 2.48 -23.68
N GLU A 246 -18.99 1.85 -22.54
CA GLU A 246 -19.39 2.50 -21.29
C GLU A 246 -18.27 3.31 -20.63
N ASN A 247 -17.01 2.97 -20.94
CA ASN A 247 -15.81 3.59 -20.38
C ASN A 247 -15.21 4.65 -21.32
N MET A 248 -15.82 4.87 -22.49
CA MET A 248 -15.41 5.92 -23.41
C MET A 248 -15.92 7.30 -22.94
N THR A 249 -15.22 8.37 -23.35
CA THR A 249 -15.73 9.74 -23.21
C THR A 249 -16.92 9.95 -24.15
N VAL A 250 -17.77 10.95 -23.90
CA VAL A 250 -18.91 11.27 -24.79
C VAL A 250 -18.47 11.46 -26.25
N VAL A 251 -17.33 12.13 -26.46
CA VAL A 251 -16.75 12.31 -27.81
C VAL A 251 -16.28 10.98 -28.41
N GLY A 252 -15.67 10.11 -27.60
CA GLY A 252 -15.27 8.77 -28.02
C GLY A 252 -16.46 7.89 -28.38
N GLN A 253 -17.52 7.93 -27.57
CA GLN A 253 -18.78 7.22 -27.82
C GLN A 253 -19.43 7.67 -29.12
N LEU A 254 -19.53 8.99 -29.36
CA LEU A 254 -20.04 9.53 -30.62
C LEU A 254 -19.20 9.07 -31.82
N LYS A 255 -17.87 9.07 -31.73
CA LYS A 255 -17.00 8.57 -32.80
C LYS A 255 -17.15 7.07 -33.04
N ALA A 256 -17.31 6.28 -31.98
CA ALA A 256 -17.52 4.83 -32.10
C ALA A 256 -18.87 4.53 -32.78
N ILE A 257 -19.93 5.24 -32.38
CA ILE A 257 -21.25 5.16 -33.04
C ILE A 257 -21.13 5.58 -34.51
N GLU A 258 -20.52 6.73 -34.80
CA GLU A 258 -20.36 7.22 -36.18
C GLU A 258 -19.60 6.21 -37.04
N SER A 259 -18.53 5.59 -36.52
CA SER A 259 -17.76 4.57 -37.22
C SER A 259 -18.60 3.34 -37.59
N VAL A 260 -19.40 2.83 -36.65
CA VAL A 260 -20.32 1.70 -36.91
C VAL A 260 -21.42 2.10 -37.89
N ILE A 261 -21.97 3.30 -37.75
CA ILE A 261 -22.97 3.81 -38.70
C ILE A 261 -22.38 3.91 -40.10
N ASP A 262 -21.20 4.50 -40.27
CA ASP A 262 -20.56 4.67 -41.57
C ASP A 262 -20.20 3.34 -42.23
N ARG A 263 -19.80 2.35 -41.44
CA ARG A 263 -19.40 1.03 -41.94
C ARG A 263 -20.60 0.14 -42.27
N ASP A 264 -21.57 0.08 -41.38
CA ASP A 264 -22.57 -1.01 -41.38
C ASP A 264 -24.00 -0.52 -41.74
N ILE A 265 -24.32 0.75 -41.52
CA ILE A 265 -25.69 1.29 -41.67
C ILE A 265 -25.81 2.22 -42.88
N ARG A 266 -24.93 3.22 -42.97
CA ARG A 266 -24.98 4.27 -43.99
C ARG A 266 -24.95 3.74 -45.42
N PRO A 267 -24.15 2.71 -45.77
CA PRO A 267 -24.18 2.14 -47.12
C PRO A 267 -25.55 1.57 -47.50
N MET A 268 -26.27 0.98 -46.54
CA MET A 268 -27.62 0.45 -46.76
C MET A 268 -28.63 1.58 -46.97
N LEU A 269 -28.61 2.60 -46.12
CA LEU A 269 -29.53 3.75 -46.23
C LEU A 269 -29.31 4.54 -47.54
N MET A 270 -28.06 4.68 -47.96
CA MET A 270 -27.73 5.40 -49.19
C MET A 270 -28.14 4.65 -50.45
N MET A 271 -28.14 3.31 -50.45
CA MET A 271 -28.69 2.52 -51.56
C MET A 271 -30.19 2.82 -51.78
N ASP A 272 -30.92 3.09 -50.71
CA ASP A 272 -32.34 3.44 -50.74
C ASP A 272 -32.58 4.96 -50.96
N GLY A 273 -31.53 5.72 -51.26
CA GLY A 273 -31.61 7.18 -51.51
C GLY A 273 -31.84 8.03 -50.26
N GLY A 274 -31.59 7.45 -49.08
CA GLY A 274 -31.67 8.13 -47.79
C GLY A 274 -30.31 8.31 -47.12
N ASN A 275 -30.32 8.89 -45.93
CA ASN A 275 -29.15 9.00 -45.05
C ASN A 275 -29.61 9.32 -43.61
N MET A 276 -28.67 9.47 -42.69
CA MET A 276 -28.91 9.92 -41.33
C MET A 276 -27.73 10.72 -40.75
N GLU A 277 -28.02 11.49 -39.71
CA GLU A 277 -27.03 12.21 -38.91
C GLU A 277 -27.30 11.98 -37.42
N ILE A 278 -26.23 11.87 -36.63
CA ILE A 278 -26.32 11.88 -35.17
C ILE A 278 -26.42 13.34 -34.70
N LEU A 279 -27.40 13.63 -33.85
CA LEU A 279 -27.59 14.96 -33.27
C LEU A 279 -27.00 15.07 -31.87
N ASP A 280 -27.21 14.06 -31.03
CA ASP A 280 -26.80 14.09 -29.63
C ASP A 280 -26.69 12.68 -29.05
N LEU A 281 -25.95 12.55 -27.94
CA LEU A 281 -25.84 11.36 -27.13
C LEU A 281 -26.03 11.73 -25.66
N GLN A 282 -27.09 11.18 -25.05
CA GLN A 282 -27.39 11.41 -23.64
C GLN A 282 -27.33 10.09 -22.86
N LYS A 283 -27.01 10.19 -21.57
CA LYS A 283 -27.04 9.05 -20.66
C LYS A 283 -28.16 9.26 -19.65
N ASP A 284 -29.08 8.31 -19.57
CA ASP A 284 -30.20 8.39 -18.63
C ASP A 284 -29.77 7.97 -17.20
N ALA A 285 -30.66 8.20 -16.24
CA ALA A 285 -30.44 7.84 -14.84
C ALA A 285 -30.34 6.33 -14.58
N GLU A 286 -30.76 5.51 -15.54
CA GLU A 286 -30.75 4.04 -15.51
C GLU A 286 -29.50 3.46 -16.19
N GLY A 287 -28.63 4.33 -16.72
CA GLY A 287 -27.37 3.96 -17.36
C GLY A 287 -27.46 3.61 -18.84
N LYS A 288 -28.61 3.85 -19.49
CA LYS A 288 -28.79 3.67 -20.94
C LYS A 288 -28.28 4.87 -21.73
N PHE A 289 -27.89 4.61 -22.97
CA PHE A 289 -27.31 5.59 -23.89
C PHE A 289 -28.33 5.93 -24.98
N ASP A 290 -28.92 7.11 -24.89
CA ASP A 290 -29.90 7.62 -25.85
C ASP A 290 -29.19 8.36 -26.97
N VAL A 291 -29.17 7.74 -28.16
CA VAL A 291 -28.60 8.29 -29.38
C VAL A 291 -29.71 8.96 -30.17
N TYR A 292 -29.66 10.29 -30.26
CA TYR A 292 -30.62 11.06 -31.03
C TYR A 292 -30.15 11.18 -32.47
N ILE A 293 -30.99 10.74 -33.40
CA ILE A 293 -30.70 10.75 -34.83
C ILE A 293 -31.72 11.58 -35.60
N ARG A 294 -31.31 12.08 -36.76
CA ARG A 294 -32.19 12.68 -37.75
C ARG A 294 -32.03 11.97 -39.08
N TYR A 295 -33.14 11.52 -39.65
CA TYR A 295 -33.16 10.97 -40.99
C TYR A 295 -33.07 12.07 -42.05
N MET A 296 -32.36 11.77 -43.13
CA MET A 296 -32.11 12.67 -44.25
C MET A 296 -32.50 11.98 -45.57
N GLY A 297 -32.76 12.78 -46.62
CA GLY A 297 -33.13 12.25 -47.94
C GLY A 297 -34.45 11.46 -47.92
N ALA A 298 -34.51 10.36 -48.67
CA ALA A 298 -35.70 9.52 -48.77
C ALA A 298 -36.15 8.91 -47.42
N CYS A 299 -35.26 8.83 -46.43
CA CYS A 299 -35.58 8.31 -45.10
C CYS A 299 -36.44 9.26 -44.26
N SER A 300 -36.49 10.56 -44.57
CA SER A 300 -37.22 11.57 -43.77
C SER A 300 -38.75 11.43 -43.77
N GLY A 301 -39.32 10.72 -44.76
CA GLY A 301 -40.78 10.53 -44.89
C GLY A 301 -41.20 9.08 -45.16
N CYS A 302 -40.30 8.12 -45.01
CA CYS A 302 -40.60 6.72 -45.29
C CYS A 302 -41.35 6.06 -44.12
N ALA A 303 -42.46 5.37 -44.41
CA ALA A 303 -43.26 4.68 -43.38
C ALA A 303 -42.46 3.61 -42.61
N SER A 304 -41.43 3.01 -43.23
CA SER A 304 -40.51 2.07 -42.58
C SER A 304 -39.38 2.74 -41.80
N GLY A 305 -39.19 4.05 -41.94
CA GLY A 305 -38.16 4.82 -41.22
C GLY A 305 -38.45 4.93 -39.72
N ALA A 306 -39.72 5.08 -39.35
CA ALA A 306 -40.16 5.25 -37.97
C ALA A 306 -40.17 3.96 -37.12
N THR A 307 -40.03 2.78 -37.75
CA THR A 307 -40.13 1.49 -37.06
C THR A 307 -39.04 0.53 -37.48
N GLY A 308 -39.14 -0.07 -38.67
CA GLY A 308 -38.23 -1.13 -39.11
C GLY A 308 -36.76 -0.69 -39.23
N THR A 309 -36.53 0.48 -39.83
CA THR A 309 -35.17 1.01 -40.03
C THR A 309 -34.54 1.42 -38.70
N LEU A 310 -35.32 2.08 -37.83
CA LEU A 310 -34.88 2.48 -36.49
C LEU A 310 -34.47 1.27 -35.64
N TYR A 311 -35.28 0.21 -35.67
CA TYR A 311 -34.98 -1.03 -34.95
C TYR A 311 -33.72 -1.73 -35.49
N ALA A 312 -33.51 -1.72 -36.81
CA ALA A 312 -32.30 -2.27 -37.41
C ALA A 312 -31.04 -1.49 -36.98
N ILE A 313 -31.11 -0.16 -36.97
CA ILE A 313 -30.01 0.71 -36.52
C ILE A 313 -29.68 0.44 -35.04
N GLU A 314 -30.70 0.39 -34.18
CA GLU A 314 -30.52 0.10 -32.76
C GLU A 314 -29.85 -1.25 -32.54
N ASN A 315 -30.31 -2.31 -33.21
CA ASN A 315 -29.71 -3.64 -33.09
C ASN A 315 -28.24 -3.66 -33.53
N VAL A 316 -27.90 -3.02 -34.65
CA VAL A 316 -26.51 -2.99 -35.13
C VAL A 316 -25.60 -2.28 -34.13
N LEU A 317 -26.05 -1.17 -33.53
CA LEU A 317 -25.29 -0.47 -32.49
C LEU A 317 -25.19 -1.30 -31.20
N GLN A 318 -26.25 -2.00 -30.81
CA GLN A 318 -26.23 -2.87 -29.63
C GLN A 318 -25.27 -4.05 -29.79
N GLU A 319 -25.25 -4.67 -30.98
CA GLU A 319 -24.38 -5.81 -31.29
C GLU A 319 -22.90 -5.42 -31.38
N ASN A 320 -22.60 -4.23 -31.92
CA ASN A 320 -21.22 -3.80 -32.14
C ASN A 320 -20.60 -3.00 -30.98
N LEU A 321 -21.41 -2.32 -30.16
CA LEU A 321 -20.90 -1.38 -29.15
C LEU A 321 -21.39 -1.69 -27.73
N SER A 322 -22.70 -1.64 -27.47
CA SER A 322 -23.25 -1.90 -26.14
C SER A 322 -24.75 -2.20 -26.17
N PRO A 323 -25.22 -3.24 -25.47
CA PRO A 323 -26.66 -3.57 -25.39
C PRO A 323 -27.51 -2.50 -24.70
N ASN A 324 -26.89 -1.49 -24.09
CA ASN A 324 -27.59 -0.40 -23.39
C ASN A 324 -27.90 0.80 -24.30
N ILE A 325 -27.58 0.74 -25.59
CA ILE A 325 -27.86 1.81 -26.55
C ILE A 325 -29.32 1.77 -26.98
N ARG A 326 -29.97 2.94 -26.98
CA ARG A 326 -31.30 3.17 -27.57
C ARG A 326 -31.21 4.26 -28.64
N VAL A 327 -31.93 4.09 -29.73
CA VAL A 327 -31.91 5.04 -30.84
C VAL A 327 -33.24 5.76 -30.93
N LEU A 328 -33.19 7.08 -30.83
CA LEU A 328 -34.37 7.94 -30.79
C LEU A 328 -34.38 8.86 -32.01
N PRO A 329 -35.39 8.79 -32.89
CA PRO A 329 -35.52 9.73 -33.99
C PRO A 329 -36.09 11.06 -33.48
N ILE A 330 -35.58 12.17 -34.04
CA ILE A 330 -36.14 13.52 -33.89
C ILE A 330 -36.73 13.99 -35.22
#